data_AF-A0A2U1B0W0-F1
#
_entry.id   AF-A0A2U1B0W0-F1
#
_cell.length_a   1.000
_cell.length_b   1.000
_cell.length_c   1.000
_cell.angle_alpha   90.00
_cell.angle_beta   90.00
_cell.angle_gamma   90.00
#
_symmetry.space_group_name_H-M   'P 1'
#
loop_
_entity.id
_entity.type
_entity.pdbx_description
1 polymer ?
#
loop_
_entity_poly.entity_id
_entity_poly.type
_entity_poly.pdbx_seq_one_letter_code
_entity_poly.pdbx_strand_id
1 'polypeptide(L)'
;MHFISKKLYTTSVGLLLLLAFFYAKAAGIANNVEPLVLRAEKLPFTPKEFYVADIIDDRSDRKAVAYLLPVGGAGKAQAVDLQGGAPTALRTFIQKSLPANKTLRPVIIRLKELQVKETPTAAGRVAGNISVIMSFEMEREGEMVPLLQYKGGGRYERSASRNEVTEPAMRQSIVEALRYLNTWMDREANTNPRLAKGIKVSFTDYTAPADQDTVFYDPNRPLSWNDFRADINKTSRFSATVFPSFAYEGQTEVRDGIIHLNLNMMVYVLKSSSWVKENAKDPYGLNHEQRHFDIVKLVSERFKQKIKPEDLSLADYNSNIQYLFIESFREMNQLQEQYDSETRHGLDKAAQDSWNQRLDKELKVMGVK
;
A
#
# COMPACT_ATOMS: atom_id res chain seq x y z
N MET A 1 56.51 68.84 -8.48
CA MET A 1 57.10 69.62 -7.38
C MET A 1 58.02 68.72 -6.57
N HIS A 2 59.31 69.01 -6.66
CA HIS A 2 60.40 68.75 -5.69
C HIS A 2 60.79 67.32 -5.23
N PHE A 3 62.08 67.01 -5.50
CA PHE A 3 63.13 66.35 -4.68
C PHE A 3 62.97 64.87 -4.23
N ILE A 4 63.82 63.93 -4.71
CA ILE A 4 65.20 63.54 -4.30
C ILE A 4 65.26 62.48 -3.16
N SER A 5 66.07 61.43 -3.44
CA SER A 5 66.88 60.56 -2.55
C SER A 5 66.21 59.43 -1.75
N LYS A 6 66.48 58.13 -2.00
CA LYS A 6 67.68 57.26 -1.77
C LYS A 6 67.78 56.70 -0.33
N LYS A 7 68.13 55.39 -0.28
CA LYS A 7 68.57 54.49 0.84
C LYS A 7 67.44 53.66 1.49
N LEU A 8 67.42 52.32 1.37
CA LEU A 8 68.29 51.23 1.89
C LEU A 8 68.40 51.18 3.43
N TYR A 9 68.57 49.95 3.92
CA TYR A 9 68.80 49.45 5.30
C TYR A 9 67.55 48.80 5.95
N THR A 10 67.38 47.47 5.85
CA THR A 10 68.01 46.35 6.62
C THR A 10 67.45 46.16 8.03
N THR A 11 66.92 44.96 8.24
CA THR A 11 67.05 44.08 9.43
C THR A 11 67.15 44.72 10.81
N SER A 12 66.29 44.30 11.74
CA SER A 12 66.75 43.59 12.94
C SER A 12 65.61 42.88 13.67
N VAL A 13 65.83 41.58 13.85
CA VAL A 13 65.25 40.70 14.86
C VAL A 13 65.78 41.14 16.24
N GLY A 14 64.92 41.13 17.26
CA GLY A 14 65.27 41.34 18.67
C GLY A 14 64.00 41.57 19.49
N LEU A 15 63.33 40.51 19.95
CA LEU A 15 63.51 39.84 21.24
C LEU A 15 62.93 40.65 22.44
N LEU A 16 61.97 40.00 23.11
CA LEU A 16 61.51 40.18 24.50
C LEU A 16 60.67 41.41 24.86
N LEU A 17 59.36 41.16 25.04
CA LEU A 17 58.71 41.48 26.31
C LEU A 17 57.49 40.56 26.55
N LEU A 18 57.63 39.79 27.63
CA LEU A 18 56.61 39.01 28.33
C LEU A 18 55.27 39.75 28.45
N LEU A 19 54.21 39.12 27.96
CA LEU A 19 52.87 39.28 28.50
C LEU A 19 52.16 37.93 28.47
N ALA A 20 52.24 37.28 29.63
CA ALA A 20 51.53 36.06 29.96
C ALA A 20 50.03 36.33 29.93
N PHE A 21 49.37 35.95 28.83
CA PHE A 21 47.95 35.65 28.87
C PHE A 21 47.79 34.18 29.23
N PHE A 22 47.57 33.95 30.52
CA PHE A 22 46.92 32.76 31.06
C PHE A 22 45.53 32.63 30.42
N TYR A 23 45.43 32.00 29.25
CA TYR A 23 44.19 31.36 28.87
C TYR A 23 44.10 30.06 29.66
N ALA A 24 43.42 30.15 30.80
CA ALA A 24 42.98 29.02 31.57
C ALA A 24 42.25 28.05 30.63
N LYS A 25 42.80 26.84 30.49
CA LYS A 25 42.06 25.67 30.00
C LYS A 25 40.90 25.44 30.96
N ALA A 26 39.75 26.06 30.71
CA ALA A 26 38.47 25.46 31.07
C ALA A 26 38.13 24.41 30.00
N ALA A 27 38.98 23.38 29.90
CA ALA A 27 38.52 22.11 29.39
C ALA A 27 37.57 21.60 30.47
N GLY A 28 36.27 21.86 30.31
CA GLY A 28 35.27 21.07 30.99
C GLY A 28 35.66 19.61 30.80
N ILE A 29 35.70 18.84 31.88
CA ILE A 29 35.86 17.40 31.81
C ILE A 29 34.65 16.90 31.01
N ALA A 30 34.82 16.79 29.68
CA ALA A 30 33.95 15.95 28.89
C ALA A 30 34.15 14.56 29.48
N ASN A 31 33.16 14.09 30.22
CA ASN A 31 33.07 12.69 30.61
C ASN A 31 32.96 11.90 29.30
N ASN A 32 34.08 11.62 28.65
CA ASN A 32 34.17 10.82 27.44
C ASN A 32 33.87 9.37 27.83
N VAL A 33 32.59 9.07 27.98
CA VAL A 33 32.13 7.69 28.10
C VAL A 33 32.28 7.07 26.73
N GLU A 34 33.03 5.96 26.66
CA GLU A 34 33.23 5.25 25.39
C GLU A 34 31.87 4.84 24.80
N PRO A 35 31.65 5.07 23.50
CA PRO A 35 30.40 4.67 22.86
C PRO A 35 30.28 3.15 22.85
N LEU A 36 29.04 2.66 22.90
CA LEU A 36 28.74 1.25 22.71
C LEU A 36 28.99 0.87 21.24
N VAL A 37 29.69 -0.24 21.00
CA VAL A 37 29.96 -0.74 19.65
C VAL A 37 29.03 -1.91 19.35
N LEU A 38 27.98 -1.68 18.58
CA LEU A 38 27.04 -2.75 18.16
C LEU A 38 27.76 -3.75 17.24
N ARG A 39 28.06 -4.94 17.74
CA ARG A 39 28.87 -5.94 17.04
C ARG A 39 28.01 -6.72 16.05
N ALA A 40 28.44 -6.79 14.80
CA ALA A 40 27.77 -7.62 13.80
C ALA A 40 28.03 -9.11 14.05
N GLU A 41 27.00 -9.93 13.85
CA GLU A 41 27.08 -11.40 13.91
C GLU A 41 26.10 -11.99 12.90
N LYS A 42 26.34 -13.22 12.45
CA LYS A 42 25.40 -13.88 11.56
C LYS A 42 24.09 -14.17 12.31
N LEU A 43 22.97 -13.67 11.79
CA LEU A 43 21.66 -13.93 12.40
C LEU A 43 21.22 -15.38 12.16
N PRO A 44 20.41 -15.96 13.06
CA PRO A 44 19.91 -17.34 12.94
C PRO A 44 18.78 -17.49 11.92
N PHE A 45 18.62 -16.56 10.98
CA PHE A 45 17.65 -16.59 9.89
C PHE A 45 18.17 -15.80 8.69
N THR A 46 17.57 -15.98 7.53
CA THR A 46 17.85 -15.21 6.31
C THR A 46 16.51 -14.80 5.68
N PRO A 47 16.26 -13.49 5.53
CA PRO A 47 15.04 -12.98 4.90
C PRO A 47 14.81 -13.56 3.52
N LYS A 48 13.59 -14.09 3.30
CA LYS A 48 13.14 -14.59 1.99
C LYS A 48 12.11 -13.69 1.32
N GLU A 49 11.47 -12.82 2.10
CA GLU A 49 10.33 -12.01 1.65
C GLU A 49 10.60 -10.49 1.64
N PHE A 50 11.71 -10.05 2.24
CA PHE A 50 12.10 -8.64 2.32
C PHE A 50 13.62 -8.45 2.33
N TYR A 51 14.04 -7.21 2.13
CA TYR A 51 15.33 -6.69 2.58
C TYR A 51 15.11 -5.37 3.33
N VAL A 52 16.05 -4.99 4.19
CA VAL A 52 15.98 -3.69 4.87
C VAL A 52 16.54 -2.62 3.93
N ALA A 53 15.66 -1.77 3.42
CA ALA A 53 15.99 -0.69 2.50
C ALA A 53 16.54 0.54 3.22
N ASP A 54 15.91 0.91 4.34
CA ASP A 54 16.32 2.09 5.10
C ASP A 54 15.99 2.00 6.59
N ILE A 55 16.61 2.88 7.37
CA ILE A 55 16.38 3.04 8.81
C ILE A 55 16.20 4.52 9.13
N ILE A 56 15.03 4.87 9.67
CA ILE A 56 14.66 6.22 10.09
C ILE A 56 14.73 6.31 11.61
N ASP A 57 15.49 7.26 12.14
CA ASP A 57 15.47 7.59 13.58
C ASP A 57 14.26 8.45 13.90
N ASP A 58 13.27 7.86 14.55
CA ASP A 58 12.06 8.52 15.00
C ASP A 58 11.89 8.40 16.52
N ARG A 59 13.02 8.24 17.23
CA ARG A 59 13.04 8.26 18.69
C ARG A 59 12.78 9.68 19.18
N SER A 60 12.05 9.79 20.29
CA SER A 60 11.89 11.04 21.03
C SER A 60 13.21 11.48 21.69
N ASP A 61 13.98 10.51 22.19
CA ASP A 61 15.33 10.71 22.70
C ASP A 61 16.37 10.16 21.72
N ARG A 62 17.03 11.08 21.00
CA ARG A 62 18.09 10.77 20.03
C ARG A 62 19.50 11.01 20.57
N LYS A 63 19.63 11.45 21.83
CA LYS A 63 20.93 11.83 22.42
C LYS A 63 21.77 10.61 22.80
N ALA A 64 21.11 9.53 23.19
CA ALA A 64 21.75 8.30 23.63
C ALA A 64 20.83 7.09 23.41
N VAL A 65 21.42 5.90 23.38
CA VAL A 65 20.69 4.63 23.45
C VAL A 65 20.75 4.00 24.84
N ALA A 66 21.55 4.55 25.75
CA ALA A 66 21.76 3.98 27.06
C ALA A 66 22.05 5.04 28.11
N TYR A 67 21.55 4.80 29.32
CA TYR A 67 21.82 5.55 30.53
C TYR A 67 22.44 4.60 31.55
N LEU A 68 23.77 4.55 31.55
CA LEU A 68 24.56 3.53 32.24
C LEU A 68 25.18 4.07 33.52
N LEU A 69 25.20 3.26 34.58
CA LEU A 69 25.91 3.61 35.82
C LEU A 69 27.42 3.40 35.66
N PRO A 70 28.25 4.30 36.20
CA PRO A 70 29.71 4.16 36.13
C PRO A 70 30.20 2.83 36.70
N VAL A 71 31.35 2.36 36.19
CA VAL A 71 32.07 1.23 36.78
C VAL A 71 32.48 1.61 38.20
N GLY A 72 32.10 0.78 39.17
CA GLY A 72 32.15 1.08 40.61
C GLY A 72 30.78 1.36 41.24
N GLY A 73 29.72 1.52 40.44
CA GLY A 73 28.32 1.56 40.90
C GLY A 73 27.89 2.84 41.61
N ALA A 74 28.82 3.75 41.91
CA ALA A 74 28.55 5.05 42.50
C ALA A 74 28.53 6.14 41.44
N GLY A 75 27.47 6.94 41.41
CA GLY A 75 27.34 8.11 40.52
C GLY A 75 26.00 8.18 39.79
N LYS A 76 25.80 9.29 39.06
CA LYS A 76 24.62 9.46 38.19
C LYS A 76 24.81 8.65 36.90
N ALA A 77 23.71 8.11 36.37
CA ALA A 77 23.72 7.45 35.07
C ALA A 77 24.24 8.40 33.98
N GLN A 78 25.14 7.90 33.16
CA GLN A 78 25.76 8.63 32.07
C GLN A 78 25.10 8.23 30.74
N ALA A 79 24.83 9.23 29.91
CA ALA A 79 24.29 9.01 28.57
C ALA A 79 25.37 8.41 27.67
N VAL A 80 25.08 7.27 27.05
CA VAL A 80 25.97 6.54 26.16
C VAL A 80 25.22 6.22 24.87
N ASP A 81 25.79 6.60 23.74
CA ASP A 81 25.23 6.29 22.43
C ASP A 81 26.01 5.16 21.73
N LEU A 82 25.48 4.68 20.61
CA LEU A 82 26.19 3.77 19.72
C LEU A 82 27.30 4.52 18.95
N GLN A 83 28.38 3.82 18.62
CA GLN A 83 29.44 4.36 17.77
C GLN A 83 28.87 4.79 16.41
N GLY A 84 28.98 6.08 16.09
CA GLY A 84 28.41 6.68 14.87
C GLY A 84 26.91 6.99 14.94
N GLY A 85 26.29 6.86 16.13
CA GLY A 85 24.86 7.07 16.36
C GLY A 85 24.01 5.86 16.02
N ALA A 86 22.81 5.79 16.61
CA ALA A 86 21.94 4.61 16.50
C ALA A 86 21.61 4.19 15.05
N PRO A 87 21.23 5.10 14.13
CA PRO A 87 20.88 4.70 12.75
C PRO A 87 22.05 4.13 11.98
N THR A 88 23.23 4.74 12.09
CA THR A 88 24.46 4.30 11.42
C THR A 88 24.91 2.93 11.94
N ALA A 89 24.88 2.75 13.26
CA ALA A 89 25.26 1.50 13.90
C ALA A 89 24.29 0.37 13.51
N LEU A 90 22.97 0.63 13.54
CA LEU A 90 21.96 -0.35 13.10
C LEU A 90 22.09 -0.70 11.62
N ARG A 91 22.31 0.29 10.74
CA ARG A 91 22.51 0.05 9.30
C ARG A 91 23.72 -0.85 9.07
N THR A 92 24.84 -0.53 9.73
CA THR A 92 26.08 -1.32 9.64
C THR A 92 25.88 -2.73 10.16
N PHE A 93 25.20 -2.88 11.31
CA PHE A 93 24.86 -4.16 11.89
C PHE A 93 24.02 -4.99 10.92
N ILE A 94 22.89 -4.46 10.44
CA ILE A 94 21.98 -5.19 9.54
C ILE A 94 22.69 -5.58 8.24
N GLN A 95 23.44 -4.67 7.62
CA GLN A 95 24.17 -4.95 6.37
C GLN A 95 25.20 -6.06 6.51
N LYS A 96 25.86 -6.17 7.68
CA LYS A 96 26.85 -7.22 7.95
C LYS A 96 26.23 -8.52 8.45
N SER A 97 25.09 -8.45 9.13
CA SER A 97 24.43 -9.58 9.79
C SER A 97 23.39 -10.28 8.91
N LEU A 98 22.82 -9.59 7.92
CA LEU A 98 21.78 -10.09 7.01
C LEU A 98 22.16 -9.86 5.53
N PRO A 99 22.23 -10.91 4.69
CA PRO A 99 22.37 -10.74 3.24
C PRO A 99 21.18 -9.99 2.64
N ALA A 100 21.44 -8.99 1.80
CA ALA A 100 20.40 -8.22 1.13
C ALA A 100 20.11 -8.79 -0.28
N ASN A 101 18.88 -9.27 -0.49
CA ASN A 101 18.36 -9.53 -1.83
C ASN A 101 17.43 -8.39 -2.25
N LYS A 102 17.92 -7.50 -3.14
CA LYS A 102 17.20 -6.31 -3.60
C LYS A 102 16.00 -6.60 -4.52
N THR A 103 15.78 -7.86 -4.90
CA THR A 103 14.55 -8.26 -5.63
C THR A 103 13.37 -8.51 -4.68
N LEU A 104 13.60 -8.52 -3.36
CA LEU A 104 12.57 -8.70 -2.34
C LEU A 104 11.93 -7.36 -1.96
N ARG A 105 10.93 -7.39 -1.07
CA ARG A 105 10.22 -6.18 -0.65
C ARG A 105 11.15 -5.22 0.13
N PRO A 106 11.20 -3.92 -0.22
CA PRO A 106 12.00 -2.93 0.48
C PRO A 106 11.33 -2.50 1.79
N VAL A 107 11.74 -3.06 2.92
CA VAL A 107 11.21 -2.68 4.24
C VAL A 107 12.04 -1.54 4.82
N ILE A 108 11.35 -0.52 5.30
CA ILE A 108 11.90 0.61 6.04
C ILE A 108 11.65 0.37 7.53
N ILE A 109 12.70 0.48 8.35
CA ILE A 109 12.62 0.39 9.80
C ILE A 109 12.52 1.80 10.36
N ARG A 110 11.45 2.10 11.07
CA ARG A 110 11.31 3.34 11.84
C ARG A 110 11.58 3.04 13.30
N LEU A 111 12.74 3.49 13.79
CA LEU A 111 13.18 3.30 15.16
C LEU A 111 12.45 4.30 16.07
N LYS A 112 11.50 3.82 16.88
CA LYS A 112 10.72 4.66 17.80
C LYS A 112 11.31 4.69 19.21
N GLU A 113 11.96 3.60 19.62
CA GLU A 113 12.65 3.51 20.89
C GLU A 113 13.81 2.51 20.79
N LEU A 114 14.97 2.89 21.34
CA LEU A 114 16.09 2.01 21.63
C LEU A 114 16.77 2.60 22.85
N GLN A 115 16.49 2.02 24.02
CA GLN A 115 16.94 2.57 25.29
C GLN A 115 17.33 1.48 26.28
N VAL A 116 18.48 1.67 26.91
CA VAL A 116 18.89 0.95 28.12
C VAL A 116 18.88 1.90 29.30
N LYS A 117 18.24 1.49 30.39
CA LYS A 117 18.25 2.22 31.65
C LYS A 117 18.78 1.32 32.75
N GLU A 118 19.87 1.74 33.38
CA GLU A 118 20.43 1.05 34.52
C GLU A 118 19.97 1.65 35.84
N THR A 119 19.68 0.76 36.79
CA THR A 119 19.36 1.11 38.18
C THR A 119 20.24 0.31 39.13
N PRO A 120 20.74 0.92 40.21
CA PRO A 120 21.51 0.19 41.21
C PRO A 120 20.61 -0.82 41.91
N THR A 121 21.16 -1.98 42.24
CA THR A 121 20.49 -3.02 43.03
C THR A 121 21.33 -3.40 44.24
N ALA A 122 20.83 -4.31 45.08
CA ALA A 122 21.54 -4.76 46.27
C ALA A 122 22.92 -5.37 45.93
N ALA A 123 23.82 -5.38 46.92
CA ALA A 123 25.11 -6.08 46.89
C ALA A 123 26.06 -5.69 45.73
N GLY A 124 26.09 -4.41 45.36
CA GLY A 124 27.03 -3.92 44.32
C GLY A 124 26.70 -4.44 42.92
N ARG A 125 25.42 -4.72 42.66
CA ARG A 125 24.91 -5.09 41.34
C ARG A 125 24.16 -3.93 40.68
N VAL A 126 24.04 -4.03 39.37
CA VAL A 126 23.32 -3.08 38.52
C VAL A 126 22.38 -3.87 37.63
N ALA A 127 21.10 -3.49 37.61
CA ALA A 127 20.10 -4.04 36.71
C ALA A 127 19.90 -3.10 35.52
N GLY A 128 19.96 -3.64 34.30
CA GLY A 128 19.66 -2.94 33.07
C GLY A 128 18.30 -3.36 32.51
N ASN A 129 17.46 -2.40 32.18
CA ASN A 129 16.23 -2.60 31.43
C ASN A 129 16.41 -2.08 30.01
N ILE A 130 16.11 -2.91 29.01
CA ILE A 130 16.21 -2.59 27.59
C ILE A 130 14.79 -2.45 27.04
N SER A 131 14.53 -1.38 26.29
CA SER A 131 13.28 -1.13 25.57
C SER A 131 13.59 -0.90 24.09
N VAL A 132 12.89 -1.61 23.22
CA VAL A 132 13.01 -1.52 21.76
C VAL A 132 11.61 -1.41 21.17
N ILE A 133 11.38 -0.34 20.41
CA ILE A 133 10.18 -0.16 19.59
C ILE A 133 10.62 0.15 18.16
N MET A 134 10.22 -0.73 17.24
CA MET A 134 10.46 -0.58 15.81
C MET A 134 9.14 -0.72 15.05
N SER A 135 8.80 0.26 14.23
CA SER A 135 7.76 0.12 13.21
C SER A 135 8.39 -0.30 11.89
N PHE A 136 7.69 -1.16 11.15
CA PHE A 136 8.12 -1.63 9.84
C PHE A 136 7.11 -1.17 8.79
N GLU A 137 7.61 -0.53 7.76
CA GLU A 137 6.82 0.15 6.73
C GLU A 137 7.41 -0.20 5.35
N MET A 138 6.63 -0.06 4.29
CA MET A 138 7.12 -0.12 2.91
C MET A 138 6.54 1.02 2.10
N GLU A 139 7.29 1.53 1.14
CA GLU A 139 6.78 2.49 0.18
C GLU A 139 6.04 1.75 -0.94
N ARG A 140 4.83 2.21 -1.28
CA ARG A 140 4.04 1.71 -2.41
C ARG A 140 3.22 2.85 -2.97
N GLU A 141 3.32 3.07 -4.28
CA GLU A 141 2.53 4.10 -4.99
C GLU A 141 2.70 5.52 -4.39
N GLY A 142 3.90 5.83 -3.87
CA GLY A 142 4.22 7.12 -3.23
C GLY A 142 3.74 7.25 -1.78
N GLU A 143 3.13 6.22 -1.20
CA GLU A 143 2.65 6.20 0.17
C GLU A 143 3.40 5.19 1.05
N MET A 144 3.47 5.50 2.35
CA MET A 144 4.05 4.59 3.34
C MET A 144 2.98 3.63 3.87
N VAL A 145 3.10 2.36 3.50
CA VAL A 145 2.22 1.27 3.95
C VAL A 145 2.74 0.70 5.27
N PRO A 146 2.02 0.86 6.39
CA PRO A 146 2.42 0.27 7.67
C PRO A 146 2.20 -1.24 7.67
N LEU A 147 3.25 -1.99 7.98
CA LEU A 147 3.22 -3.45 8.04
C LEU A 147 2.90 -3.93 9.45
N LEU A 148 3.80 -3.65 10.40
CA LEU A 148 3.66 -4.05 11.80
C LEU A 148 4.52 -3.19 12.72
N GLN A 149 4.30 -3.30 14.03
CA GLN A 149 5.14 -2.70 15.05
C GLN A 149 5.59 -3.76 16.06
N TYR A 150 6.89 -3.81 16.33
CA TYR A 150 7.46 -4.57 17.42
C TYR A 150 7.60 -3.67 18.65
N LYS A 151 7.17 -4.18 19.81
CA LYS A 151 7.45 -3.61 21.13
C LYS A 151 8.00 -4.71 22.00
N GLY A 152 9.25 -4.56 22.42
CA GLY A 152 9.92 -5.56 23.23
C GLY A 152 11.16 -4.98 23.88
N GLY A 153 12.09 -5.86 24.24
CA GLY A 153 13.25 -5.47 25.01
C GLY A 153 13.85 -6.64 25.76
N GLY A 154 14.48 -6.35 26.89
CA GLY A 154 15.22 -7.34 27.64
C GLY A 154 15.67 -6.80 28.99
N ARG A 155 16.24 -7.68 29.80
CA ARG A 155 16.85 -7.32 31.07
C ARG A 155 18.18 -8.03 31.22
N TYR A 156 19.10 -7.39 31.94
CA TYR A 156 20.33 -8.02 32.38
C TYR A 156 20.69 -7.55 33.79
N GLU A 157 21.54 -8.33 34.44
CA GLU A 157 22.24 -7.90 35.65
C GLU A 157 23.74 -7.95 35.40
N ARG A 158 24.46 -7.01 36.01
CA ARG A 158 25.92 -7.00 36.01
C ARG A 158 26.46 -6.64 37.38
N SER A 159 27.70 -7.03 37.64
CA SER A 159 28.46 -6.46 38.75
C SER A 159 28.73 -4.99 38.46
N ALA A 160 28.68 -4.14 39.48
CA ALA A 160 29.04 -2.73 39.37
C ALA A 160 30.46 -2.51 38.80
N SER A 161 31.37 -3.49 38.95
CA SER A 161 32.76 -3.41 38.49
C SER A 161 32.98 -3.80 37.01
N ARG A 162 31.94 -4.24 36.28
CA ARG A 162 32.05 -4.64 34.86
C ARG A 162 30.85 -4.15 34.05
N ASN A 163 31.00 -3.92 32.75
CA ASN A 163 29.94 -3.43 31.84
C ASN A 163 29.77 -4.26 30.54
N GLU A 164 30.43 -5.42 30.43
CA GLU A 164 30.53 -6.21 29.20
C GLU A 164 29.19 -6.76 28.67
N VAL A 165 28.17 -6.88 29.52
CA VAL A 165 26.88 -7.50 29.18
C VAL A 165 25.87 -6.55 28.52
N THR A 166 26.11 -5.24 28.58
CA THR A 166 25.16 -4.22 28.09
C THR A 166 24.96 -4.32 26.58
N GLU A 167 26.04 -4.35 25.81
CA GLU A 167 25.96 -4.43 24.34
C GLU A 167 25.39 -5.77 23.87
N PRO A 168 25.85 -6.95 24.36
CA PRO A 168 25.27 -8.23 23.95
C PRO A 168 23.77 -8.32 24.24
N ALA A 169 23.32 -7.81 25.39
CA ALA A 169 21.90 -7.82 25.74
C ALA A 169 21.08 -6.88 24.82
N MET A 170 21.58 -5.66 24.54
CA MET A 170 20.94 -4.73 23.60
C MET A 170 20.85 -5.33 22.20
N ARG A 171 21.96 -5.90 21.71
CA ARG A 171 22.04 -6.57 20.41
C ARG A 171 21.04 -7.70 20.31
N GLN A 172 20.91 -8.54 21.35
CA GLN A 172 19.91 -9.59 21.37
C GLN A 172 18.48 -9.02 21.24
N SER A 173 18.13 -7.94 21.93
CA SER A 173 16.82 -7.30 21.79
C SER A 173 16.56 -6.77 20.37
N ILE A 174 17.59 -6.25 19.68
CA ILE A 174 17.50 -5.84 18.26
C ILE A 174 17.30 -7.07 17.35
N VAL A 175 18.05 -8.15 17.59
CA VAL A 175 17.92 -9.40 16.83
C VAL A 175 16.51 -9.98 16.95
N GLU A 176 15.91 -9.92 18.13
CA GLU A 176 14.54 -10.39 18.32
C GLU A 176 13.50 -9.52 17.59
N ALA A 177 13.71 -8.20 17.49
CA ALA A 177 12.85 -7.34 16.66
C ALA A 177 12.94 -7.71 15.17
N LEU A 178 14.14 -7.99 14.65
CA LEU A 178 14.34 -8.41 13.26
C LEU A 178 13.80 -9.82 13.00
N ARG A 179 13.96 -10.74 13.96
CA ARG A 179 13.36 -12.08 13.89
C ARG A 179 11.84 -11.99 13.86
N TYR A 180 11.25 -11.11 14.67
CA TYR A 180 9.81 -10.89 14.69
C TYR A 180 9.28 -10.42 13.33
N LEU A 181 9.96 -9.45 12.70
CA LEU A 181 9.67 -9.06 11.31
C LEU A 181 9.78 -10.26 10.36
N ASN A 182 10.87 -11.02 10.41
CA ASN A 182 11.08 -12.15 9.50
C ASN A 182 9.96 -13.19 9.61
N THR A 183 9.65 -13.63 10.84
CA THR A 183 8.59 -14.61 11.09
C THR A 183 7.23 -14.11 10.60
N TRP A 184 6.92 -12.83 10.80
CA TRP A 184 5.68 -12.24 10.30
C TRP A 184 5.67 -12.21 8.77
N MET A 185 6.76 -11.76 8.13
CA MET A 185 6.85 -11.73 6.67
C MET A 185 6.69 -13.13 6.05
N ASP A 186 7.37 -14.15 6.61
CA ASP A 186 7.26 -15.53 6.13
C ASP A 186 5.83 -16.08 6.24
N ARG A 187 5.07 -15.66 7.25
CA ARG A 187 3.68 -16.08 7.46
C ARG A 187 2.70 -15.34 6.54
N GLU A 188 2.94 -14.06 6.29
CA GLU A 188 1.95 -13.13 5.74
C GLU A 188 2.17 -12.81 4.26
N ALA A 189 3.38 -13.05 3.73
CA ALA A 189 3.77 -12.62 2.39
C ALA A 189 2.84 -13.10 1.26
N ASN A 190 2.16 -14.23 1.46
CA ASN A 190 1.30 -14.82 0.44
C ASN A 190 -0.18 -14.44 0.55
N THR A 191 -0.63 -13.97 1.72
CA THR A 191 -2.06 -13.81 2.04
C THR A 191 -2.42 -12.41 2.54
N ASN A 192 -1.43 -11.58 2.88
CA ASN A 192 -1.69 -10.25 3.39
C ASN A 192 -1.76 -9.24 2.23
N PRO A 193 -2.89 -8.52 2.04
CA PRO A 193 -3.06 -7.57 0.94
C PRO A 193 -2.06 -6.40 1.01
N ARG A 194 -1.55 -6.05 2.20
CA ARG A 194 -0.51 -5.02 2.33
C ARG A 194 0.84 -5.45 1.73
N LEU A 195 1.05 -6.75 1.58
CA LEU A 195 2.26 -7.33 0.99
C LEU A 195 2.06 -7.80 -0.46
N ALA A 196 0.86 -7.58 -1.03
CA ALA A 196 0.58 -7.93 -2.40
C ALA A 196 1.52 -7.21 -3.38
N LYS A 197 1.96 -7.94 -4.40
CA LYS A 197 2.90 -7.48 -5.44
C LYS A 197 2.20 -7.10 -6.75
N GLY A 198 0.92 -7.44 -6.88
CA GLY A 198 0.15 -7.21 -8.09
C GLY A 198 -1.30 -7.66 -7.95
N ILE A 199 -2.10 -7.36 -8.97
CA ILE A 199 -3.51 -7.72 -9.08
C ILE A 199 -3.67 -8.63 -10.31
N LYS A 200 -4.54 -9.63 -10.18
CA LYS A 200 -5.11 -10.37 -11.30
C LYS A 200 -6.62 -10.19 -11.25
N VAL A 201 -7.21 -9.93 -12.40
CA VAL A 201 -8.65 -9.78 -12.54
C VAL A 201 -9.19 -10.96 -13.34
N SER A 202 -10.29 -11.54 -12.88
CA SER A 202 -11.07 -12.53 -13.61
C SER A 202 -12.53 -12.09 -13.67
N PHE A 203 -13.23 -12.54 -14.69
CA PHE A 203 -14.64 -12.21 -14.91
C PHE A 203 -15.46 -13.48 -15.06
N THR A 204 -16.64 -13.48 -14.47
CA THR A 204 -17.70 -14.46 -14.73
C THR A 204 -18.96 -13.72 -15.12
N ASP A 205 -19.82 -14.34 -15.93
CA ASP A 205 -21.17 -13.85 -16.19
C ASP A 205 -22.15 -14.67 -15.35
N TYR A 206 -23.00 -14.00 -14.60
CA TYR A 206 -24.00 -14.65 -13.76
C TYR A 206 -25.19 -15.11 -14.59
N THR A 207 -25.56 -16.37 -14.40
CA THR A 207 -26.77 -16.98 -14.98
C THR A 207 -27.62 -17.55 -13.85
N ALA A 208 -28.83 -17.03 -13.64
CA ALA A 208 -29.76 -17.55 -12.65
C ALA A 208 -30.72 -18.60 -13.23
N PRO A 209 -31.29 -19.49 -12.39
CA PRO A 209 -32.39 -20.36 -12.78
C PRO A 209 -33.64 -19.58 -13.25
N ALA A 210 -34.41 -20.21 -14.13
CA ALA A 210 -35.59 -19.64 -14.77
C ALA A 210 -36.82 -19.57 -13.84
N ASP A 211 -36.79 -18.81 -12.74
CA ASP A 211 -38.00 -18.48 -11.96
C ASP A 211 -37.87 -17.23 -11.08
N GLN A 212 -37.03 -16.27 -11.48
CA GLN A 212 -36.87 -15.01 -10.77
C GLN A 212 -37.55 -13.86 -11.52
N ASP A 213 -37.82 -12.75 -10.81
CA ASP A 213 -38.28 -11.49 -11.44
C ASP A 213 -37.25 -10.92 -12.43
N THR A 214 -36.03 -11.42 -12.40
CA THR A 214 -34.92 -10.98 -13.21
C THR A 214 -34.65 -11.95 -14.35
N VAL A 215 -34.49 -11.42 -15.56
CA VAL A 215 -33.91 -12.14 -16.70
C VAL A 215 -32.44 -11.77 -16.77
N PHE A 216 -31.55 -12.74 -16.74
CA PHE A 216 -30.12 -12.50 -17.00
C PHE A 216 -29.81 -12.74 -18.48
N TYR A 217 -28.82 -12.01 -18.99
CA TYR A 217 -28.45 -12.03 -20.40
C TYR A 217 -27.87 -13.39 -20.79
N ASP A 218 -28.51 -14.06 -21.73
CA ASP A 218 -28.04 -15.29 -22.34
C ASP A 218 -28.43 -15.27 -23.83
N PRO A 219 -27.47 -15.40 -24.76
CA PRO A 219 -27.75 -15.49 -26.20
C PRO A 219 -28.76 -16.58 -26.56
N ASN A 220 -28.86 -17.64 -25.75
CA ASN A 220 -29.77 -18.77 -25.95
C ASN A 220 -31.15 -18.56 -25.29
N ARG A 221 -31.33 -17.49 -24.50
CA ARG A 221 -32.59 -17.12 -23.86
C ARG A 221 -32.92 -15.65 -24.15
N PRO A 222 -33.26 -15.29 -25.41
CA PRO A 222 -33.72 -13.95 -25.74
C PRO A 222 -34.99 -13.57 -24.96
N LEU A 223 -35.27 -12.26 -24.90
CA LEU A 223 -36.49 -11.74 -24.29
C LEU A 223 -37.73 -12.31 -24.98
N SER A 224 -38.76 -12.54 -24.17
CA SER A 224 -40.10 -12.87 -24.64
C SER A 224 -41.10 -11.90 -24.03
N TRP A 225 -42.29 -11.77 -24.63
CA TRP A 225 -43.34 -10.92 -24.04
C TRP A 225 -43.78 -11.36 -22.63
N ASN A 226 -43.50 -12.60 -22.22
CA ASN A 226 -43.75 -13.08 -20.85
C ASN A 226 -42.79 -12.48 -19.80
N ASP A 227 -41.73 -11.80 -20.25
CA ASP A 227 -40.78 -11.07 -19.41
C ASP A 227 -41.25 -9.63 -19.11
N PHE A 228 -42.39 -9.19 -19.63
CA PHE A 228 -42.94 -7.85 -19.42
C PHE A 228 -44.16 -7.95 -18.50
N ARG A 229 -43.92 -7.87 -17.18
CA ARG A 229 -44.92 -8.18 -16.14
C ARG A 229 -45.38 -6.95 -15.35
N ALA A 230 -44.80 -5.78 -15.60
CA ALA A 230 -45.23 -4.54 -14.96
C ALA A 230 -46.61 -4.11 -15.47
N ASP A 231 -47.34 -3.36 -14.63
CA ASP A 231 -48.61 -2.77 -15.02
C ASP A 231 -48.42 -1.79 -16.18
N ILE A 232 -49.34 -1.87 -17.16
CA ILE A 232 -49.30 -1.01 -18.35
C ILE A 232 -49.46 0.45 -17.94
N ASN A 233 -48.52 1.29 -18.37
CA ASN A 233 -48.66 2.74 -18.26
C ASN A 233 -49.63 3.26 -19.33
N LYS A 234 -50.92 3.40 -18.95
CA LYS A 234 -52.00 3.79 -19.87
C LYS A 234 -51.84 5.21 -20.45
N THR A 235 -51.09 6.09 -19.80
CA THR A 235 -50.86 7.47 -20.27
C THR A 235 -49.60 7.60 -21.12
N SER A 236 -48.76 6.56 -21.19
CA SER A 236 -47.55 6.58 -22.01
C SER A 236 -47.88 6.58 -23.50
N ARG A 237 -47.16 7.42 -24.26
CA ARG A 237 -47.20 7.40 -25.74
C ARG A 237 -46.49 6.19 -26.33
N PHE A 238 -45.64 5.51 -25.55
CA PHE A 238 -44.86 4.37 -25.99
C PHE A 238 -45.69 3.08 -26.00
N SER A 239 -45.24 2.11 -26.79
CA SER A 239 -45.91 0.82 -26.97
C SER A 239 -45.46 -0.23 -25.95
N ALA A 240 -44.19 -0.16 -25.55
CA ALA A 240 -43.57 -1.00 -24.54
C ALA A 240 -42.48 -0.20 -23.81
N THR A 241 -41.97 -0.75 -22.72
CA THR A 241 -40.74 -0.30 -22.05
C THR A 241 -40.08 -1.52 -21.42
N VAL A 242 -38.82 -1.76 -21.79
CA VAL A 242 -37.93 -2.69 -21.09
C VAL A 242 -37.09 -1.97 -20.04
N PHE A 243 -36.77 -2.67 -18.95
CA PHE A 243 -35.93 -2.13 -17.88
C PHE A 243 -34.62 -2.94 -17.72
N PRO A 244 -33.66 -2.77 -18.66
CA PRO A 244 -32.37 -3.45 -18.62
C PRO A 244 -31.34 -2.66 -17.80
N SER A 245 -30.42 -3.35 -17.16
CA SER A 245 -29.28 -2.75 -16.47
C SER A 245 -28.16 -3.79 -16.29
N PHE A 246 -27.00 -3.34 -15.82
CA PHE A 246 -25.97 -4.25 -15.35
C PHE A 246 -25.44 -3.87 -13.97
N ALA A 247 -24.98 -4.88 -13.25
CA ALA A 247 -24.32 -4.79 -11.96
C ALA A 247 -23.12 -5.74 -11.94
N TYR A 248 -22.31 -5.64 -10.90
CA TYR A 248 -21.26 -6.61 -10.63
C TYR A 248 -21.13 -6.87 -9.14
N GLU A 249 -20.68 -8.07 -8.80
CA GLU A 249 -20.22 -8.42 -7.46
C GLU A 249 -18.72 -8.71 -7.51
N GLY A 250 -17.97 -8.15 -6.57
CA GLY A 250 -16.54 -8.38 -6.45
C GLY A 250 -16.21 -9.29 -5.28
N GLN A 251 -15.42 -10.32 -5.54
CA GLN A 251 -14.79 -11.14 -4.51
C GLN A 251 -13.28 -11.03 -4.62
N THR A 252 -12.63 -10.78 -3.48
CA THR A 252 -11.18 -10.65 -3.43
C THR A 252 -10.58 -11.73 -2.53
N GLU A 253 -9.56 -12.40 -3.04
CA GLU A 253 -8.66 -13.24 -2.25
C GLU A 253 -7.21 -12.81 -2.49
N VAL A 254 -6.34 -13.10 -1.52
CA VAL A 254 -4.89 -12.90 -1.68
C VAL A 254 -4.23 -14.25 -1.58
N ARG A 255 -3.54 -14.63 -2.65
CA ARG A 255 -2.81 -15.90 -2.74
C ARG A 255 -1.51 -15.69 -3.50
N ASP A 256 -0.45 -16.35 -3.05
CA ASP A 256 0.88 -16.29 -3.67
C ASP A 256 1.39 -14.83 -3.81
N GLY A 257 0.95 -13.96 -2.90
CA GLY A 257 1.32 -12.54 -2.88
C GLY A 257 0.64 -11.71 -3.98
N ILE A 258 -0.43 -12.21 -4.59
CA ILE A 258 -1.22 -11.55 -5.63
C ILE A 258 -2.65 -11.38 -5.13
N ILE A 259 -3.24 -10.20 -5.38
CA ILE A 259 -4.67 -9.96 -5.18
C ILE A 259 -5.41 -10.55 -6.38
N HIS A 260 -6.25 -11.54 -6.15
CA HIS A 260 -7.15 -12.11 -7.15
C HIS A 260 -8.52 -11.48 -6.98
N LEU A 261 -8.88 -10.64 -7.93
CA LEU A 261 -10.18 -9.99 -8.00
C LEU A 261 -11.08 -10.74 -8.98
N ASN A 262 -12.11 -11.38 -8.46
CA ASN A 262 -13.09 -12.10 -9.26
C ASN A 262 -14.35 -11.24 -9.34
N LEU A 263 -14.67 -10.77 -10.55
CA LEU A 263 -15.82 -9.89 -10.81
C LEU A 263 -16.92 -10.70 -11.49
N ASN A 264 -18.01 -10.92 -10.77
CA ASN A 264 -19.20 -11.58 -11.27
C ASN A 264 -20.16 -10.55 -11.87
N MET A 265 -20.29 -10.55 -13.19
CA MET A 265 -21.08 -9.60 -13.97
C MET A 265 -22.52 -10.07 -14.10
N MET A 266 -23.45 -9.16 -13.85
CA MET A 266 -24.88 -9.41 -13.95
C MET A 266 -25.46 -8.43 -14.95
N VAL A 267 -25.77 -8.89 -16.16
CA VAL A 267 -26.52 -8.12 -17.15
C VAL A 267 -27.94 -8.62 -17.13
N TYR A 268 -28.91 -7.74 -16.86
CA TYR A 268 -30.27 -8.19 -16.56
C TYR A 268 -31.39 -7.27 -17.04
N VAL A 269 -32.60 -7.81 -17.09
CA VAL A 269 -33.89 -7.11 -17.24
C VAL A 269 -34.79 -7.42 -16.06
N LEU A 270 -35.44 -6.40 -15.49
CA LEU A 270 -36.44 -6.58 -14.43
C LEU A 270 -37.85 -6.72 -15.03
N LYS A 271 -38.46 -7.89 -14.84
CA LYS A 271 -39.79 -8.21 -15.40
C LYS A 271 -40.88 -7.34 -14.79
N SER A 272 -40.85 -7.16 -13.47
CA SER A 272 -41.76 -6.30 -12.71
C SER A 272 -41.65 -4.81 -13.04
N SER A 273 -40.63 -4.39 -13.78
CA SER A 273 -40.42 -3.00 -14.23
C SER A 273 -40.59 -2.82 -15.74
N SER A 274 -40.83 -3.91 -16.47
CA SER A 274 -40.99 -3.90 -17.93
C SER A 274 -42.45 -4.16 -18.30
N TRP A 275 -43.04 -3.36 -19.21
CA TRP A 275 -44.44 -3.48 -19.63
C TRP A 275 -44.59 -3.38 -21.15
N VAL A 276 -45.71 -3.90 -21.67
CA VAL A 276 -46.09 -3.81 -23.09
C VAL A 276 -47.60 -3.67 -23.21
N LYS A 277 -48.10 -2.85 -24.14
CA LYS A 277 -49.53 -2.80 -24.47
C LYS A 277 -49.94 -4.05 -25.25
N GLU A 278 -51.10 -4.61 -24.95
CA GLU A 278 -51.56 -5.87 -25.56
C GLU A 278 -51.58 -5.81 -27.10
N ASN A 279 -51.99 -4.68 -27.67
CA ASN A 279 -52.05 -4.46 -29.11
C ASN A 279 -50.70 -4.17 -29.78
N ALA A 280 -49.61 -4.10 -29.02
CA ALA A 280 -48.26 -3.82 -29.50
C ALA A 280 -47.30 -5.01 -29.37
N LYS A 281 -47.82 -6.20 -29.02
CA LYS A 281 -47.04 -7.44 -28.96
C LYS A 281 -46.79 -7.98 -30.36
N ASP A 282 -45.73 -7.51 -31.00
CA ASP A 282 -45.29 -8.01 -32.30
C ASP A 282 -43.78 -8.38 -32.31
N PRO A 283 -43.32 -9.23 -33.24
CA PRO A 283 -41.91 -9.66 -33.26
C PRO A 283 -40.90 -8.53 -33.49
N TYR A 284 -41.28 -7.49 -34.24
CA TYR A 284 -40.40 -6.36 -34.54
C TYR A 284 -40.22 -5.47 -33.30
N GLY A 285 -41.30 -5.18 -32.59
CA GLY A 285 -41.27 -4.50 -31.29
C GLY A 285 -40.48 -5.28 -30.24
N LEU A 286 -40.65 -6.61 -30.17
CA LEU A 286 -39.86 -7.43 -29.24
C LEU A 286 -38.36 -7.35 -29.54
N ASN A 287 -37.99 -7.36 -30.82
CA ASN A 287 -36.60 -7.18 -31.22
C ASN A 287 -36.06 -5.79 -30.83
N HIS A 288 -36.89 -4.74 -30.87
CA HIS A 288 -36.51 -3.41 -30.41
C HIS A 288 -36.09 -3.44 -28.94
N GLU A 289 -36.93 -4.03 -28.08
CA GLU A 289 -36.64 -4.17 -26.65
C GLU A 289 -35.43 -5.08 -26.40
N GLN A 290 -35.25 -6.14 -27.19
CA GLN A 290 -34.06 -6.99 -27.13
C GLN A 290 -32.78 -6.20 -27.44
N ARG A 291 -32.83 -5.21 -28.35
CA ARG A 291 -31.64 -4.40 -28.65
C ARG A 291 -31.22 -3.51 -27.49
N HIS A 292 -32.15 -3.01 -26.67
CA HIS A 292 -31.79 -2.35 -25.41
C HIS A 292 -31.02 -3.30 -24.49
N PHE A 293 -31.44 -4.57 -24.40
CA PHE A 293 -30.72 -5.55 -23.59
C PHE A 293 -29.32 -5.87 -24.15
N ASP A 294 -29.19 -5.95 -25.46
CA ASP A 294 -27.91 -6.12 -26.18
C ASP A 294 -26.97 -4.92 -25.98
N ILE A 295 -27.49 -3.69 -25.93
CA ILE A 295 -26.73 -2.47 -25.60
C ILE A 295 -26.14 -2.57 -24.21
N VAL A 296 -26.92 -2.99 -23.22
CA VAL A 296 -26.41 -3.16 -21.85
C VAL A 296 -25.32 -4.24 -21.80
N LYS A 297 -25.49 -5.36 -22.51
CA LYS A 297 -24.43 -6.39 -22.60
C LYS A 297 -23.17 -5.82 -23.22
N LEU A 298 -23.28 -5.11 -24.34
CA LEU A 298 -22.15 -4.47 -25.02
C LEU A 298 -21.37 -3.55 -24.06
N VAL A 299 -22.07 -2.71 -23.32
CA VAL A 299 -21.44 -1.79 -22.36
C VAL A 299 -20.81 -2.53 -21.19
N SER A 300 -21.41 -3.62 -20.71
CA SER A 300 -20.80 -4.47 -19.67
C SER A 300 -19.49 -5.11 -20.14
N GLU A 301 -19.39 -5.52 -21.41
CA GLU A 301 -18.15 -6.07 -21.96
C GLU A 301 -17.09 -4.98 -22.13
N ARG A 302 -17.50 -3.76 -22.53
CA ARG A 302 -16.60 -2.60 -22.56
C ARG A 302 -16.10 -2.25 -21.16
N PHE A 303 -16.94 -2.35 -20.14
CA PHE A 303 -16.53 -2.17 -18.74
C PHE A 303 -15.45 -3.18 -18.34
N LYS A 304 -15.61 -4.48 -18.68
CA LYS A 304 -14.57 -5.49 -18.44
C LYS A 304 -13.23 -5.09 -19.10
N GLN A 305 -13.26 -4.60 -20.34
CA GLN A 305 -12.07 -4.16 -21.07
C GLN A 305 -11.40 -2.89 -20.51
N LYS A 306 -12.17 -2.00 -19.87
CA LYS A 306 -11.64 -0.82 -19.18
C LYS A 306 -10.85 -1.18 -17.92
N ILE A 307 -11.16 -2.32 -17.29
CA ILE A 307 -10.47 -2.79 -16.09
C ILE A 307 -9.18 -3.51 -16.50
N LYS A 308 -8.08 -2.77 -16.48
CA LYS A 308 -6.74 -3.29 -16.74
C LYS A 308 -5.98 -3.43 -15.42
N PRO A 309 -5.52 -4.64 -15.05
CA PRO A 309 -4.85 -4.87 -13.76
C PRO A 309 -3.65 -3.93 -13.51
N GLU A 310 -2.93 -3.55 -14.57
CA GLU A 310 -1.80 -2.62 -14.52
C GLU A 310 -2.16 -1.17 -14.18
N ASP A 311 -3.41 -0.78 -14.40
CA ASP A 311 -3.93 0.56 -14.11
C ASP A 311 -4.62 0.63 -12.72
N LEU A 312 -4.71 -0.51 -12.01
CA LEU A 312 -5.33 -0.59 -10.69
C LEU A 312 -4.32 -0.36 -9.56
N SER A 313 -4.68 0.47 -8.59
CA SER A 313 -3.91 0.68 -7.38
C SER A 313 -3.99 -0.53 -6.45
N LEU A 314 -2.86 -1.01 -5.93
CA LEU A 314 -2.83 -2.01 -4.87
C LEU A 314 -3.42 -1.50 -3.55
N ALA A 315 -3.47 -0.18 -3.37
CA ALA A 315 -4.07 0.46 -2.21
C ALA A 315 -5.59 0.69 -2.39
N ASP A 316 -6.05 0.97 -3.61
CA ASP A 316 -7.42 1.48 -3.84
C ASP A 316 -8.12 0.97 -5.13
N TYR A 317 -7.79 -0.25 -5.58
CA TYR A 317 -8.41 -0.88 -6.76
C TYR A 317 -9.94 -0.86 -6.72
N ASN A 318 -10.57 -0.93 -5.54
CA ASN A 318 -12.02 -0.86 -5.38
C ASN A 318 -12.59 0.47 -5.90
N SER A 319 -11.97 1.60 -5.53
CA SER A 319 -12.41 2.92 -5.99
C SER A 319 -12.13 3.11 -7.48
N ASN A 320 -11.02 2.57 -8.00
CA ASN A 320 -10.73 2.58 -9.43
C ASN A 320 -11.86 1.89 -10.22
N ILE A 321 -12.27 0.70 -9.79
CA ILE A 321 -13.31 -0.09 -10.48
C ILE A 321 -14.67 0.57 -10.33
N GLN A 322 -15.00 1.10 -9.16
CA GLN A 322 -16.25 1.83 -8.95
C GLN A 322 -16.35 3.06 -9.86
N TYR A 323 -15.25 3.78 -10.06
CA TYR A 323 -15.20 4.89 -11.01
C TYR A 323 -15.46 4.43 -12.44
N LEU A 324 -14.79 3.37 -12.90
CA LEU A 324 -15.01 2.79 -14.24
C LEU A 324 -16.45 2.30 -14.43
N PHE A 325 -17.07 1.79 -13.37
CA PHE A 325 -18.48 1.38 -13.38
C PHE A 325 -19.40 2.57 -13.60
N ILE A 326 -19.22 3.67 -12.85
CA ILE A 326 -20.02 4.89 -13.00
C ILE A 326 -19.91 5.45 -14.43
N GLU A 327 -18.70 5.49 -14.98
CA GLU A 327 -18.48 5.94 -16.37
C GLU A 327 -19.18 5.02 -17.37
N SER A 328 -19.13 3.71 -17.15
CA SER A 328 -19.80 2.73 -18.03
C SER A 328 -21.32 2.78 -17.88
N PHE A 329 -21.84 3.09 -16.70
CA PHE A 329 -23.27 3.31 -16.49
C PHE A 329 -23.77 4.58 -17.22
N ARG A 330 -22.96 5.64 -17.25
CA ARG A 330 -23.25 6.84 -18.06
C ARG A 330 -23.26 6.52 -19.56
N GLU A 331 -22.26 5.78 -20.03
CA GLU A 331 -22.19 5.29 -21.42
C GLU A 331 -23.42 4.46 -21.78
N MET A 332 -23.86 3.56 -20.90
CA MET A 332 -25.06 2.74 -21.08
C MET A 332 -26.30 3.61 -21.32
N ASN A 333 -26.54 4.61 -20.47
CA ASN A 333 -27.70 5.48 -20.62
C ASN A 333 -27.64 6.30 -21.91
N GLN A 334 -26.48 6.88 -22.23
CA GLN A 334 -26.28 7.62 -23.48
C GLN A 334 -26.53 6.77 -24.72
N LEU A 335 -26.06 5.52 -24.72
CA LEU A 335 -26.20 4.62 -25.87
C LEU A 335 -27.65 4.14 -26.05
N GLN A 336 -28.38 3.93 -24.95
CA GLN A 336 -29.82 3.65 -25.00
C GLN A 336 -30.62 4.85 -25.53
N GLU A 337 -30.35 6.06 -25.03
CA GLU A 337 -30.99 7.29 -25.52
C GLU A 337 -30.68 7.55 -27.00
N GLN A 338 -29.44 7.28 -27.42
CA GLN A 338 -29.03 7.39 -28.82
C GLN A 338 -29.81 6.40 -29.70
N TYR A 339 -29.91 5.14 -29.28
CA TYR A 339 -30.66 4.11 -30.01
C TYR A 339 -32.14 4.48 -30.15
N ASP A 340 -32.78 4.91 -29.06
CA ASP A 340 -34.15 5.41 -29.05
C ASP A 340 -34.33 6.59 -30.02
N SER A 341 -33.45 7.60 -29.95
CA SER A 341 -33.52 8.80 -30.78
C SER A 341 -33.38 8.46 -32.28
N GLU A 342 -32.35 7.70 -32.64
CA GLU A 342 -32.03 7.39 -34.04
C GLU A 342 -33.05 6.45 -34.69
N THR A 343 -33.64 5.54 -33.92
CA THR A 343 -34.71 4.66 -34.41
C THR A 343 -36.10 5.28 -34.33
N ARG A 344 -36.22 6.53 -33.83
CA ARG A 344 -37.50 7.18 -33.49
C ARG A 344 -38.37 6.30 -32.59
N HIS A 345 -37.80 5.75 -31.52
CA HIS A 345 -38.43 4.80 -30.59
C HIS A 345 -38.99 3.57 -31.32
N GLY A 346 -38.19 2.99 -32.21
CA GLY A 346 -38.55 1.82 -33.00
C GLY A 346 -39.45 2.09 -34.21
N LEU A 347 -39.80 3.34 -34.54
CA LEU A 347 -40.63 3.65 -35.71
C LEU A 347 -39.83 3.64 -37.04
N ASP A 348 -38.51 3.75 -36.99
CA ASP A 348 -37.62 3.69 -38.16
C ASP A 348 -36.97 2.31 -38.30
N LYS A 349 -37.54 1.49 -39.19
CA LYS A 349 -37.07 0.12 -39.45
C LYS A 349 -35.65 0.08 -40.00
N ALA A 350 -35.30 0.98 -40.91
CA ALA A 350 -33.98 0.98 -41.54
C ALA A 350 -32.87 1.38 -40.55
N ALA A 351 -33.17 2.34 -39.67
CA ALA A 351 -32.26 2.69 -38.58
C ALA A 351 -32.10 1.53 -37.58
N GLN A 352 -33.20 0.89 -37.19
CA GLN A 352 -33.13 -0.27 -36.28
C GLN A 352 -32.35 -1.44 -36.89
N ASP A 353 -32.54 -1.73 -38.17
CA ASP A 353 -31.77 -2.78 -38.87
C ASP A 353 -30.26 -2.47 -38.92
N SER A 354 -29.90 -1.20 -39.09
CA SER A 354 -28.50 -0.76 -39.02
C SER A 354 -27.91 -0.97 -37.63
N TRP A 355 -28.68 -0.65 -36.58
CA TRP A 355 -28.31 -0.92 -35.19
C TRP A 355 -28.20 -2.41 -34.88
N ASN A 356 -29.12 -3.23 -35.39
CA ASN A 356 -29.08 -4.70 -35.23
C ASN A 356 -27.74 -5.25 -35.74
N GLN A 357 -27.37 -4.90 -36.98
CA GLN A 357 -26.11 -5.34 -37.60
C GLN A 357 -24.88 -4.86 -36.82
N ARG A 358 -24.90 -3.61 -36.35
CA ARG A 358 -23.82 -3.03 -35.55
C ARG A 358 -23.65 -3.79 -34.22
N LEU A 359 -24.73 -3.95 -33.46
CA LEU A 359 -24.71 -4.61 -32.16
C LEU A 359 -24.30 -6.07 -32.29
N ASP A 360 -24.85 -6.79 -33.27
CA ASP A 360 -24.49 -8.20 -33.51
C ASP A 360 -23.00 -8.34 -33.89
N LYS A 361 -22.47 -7.43 -34.71
CA LYS A 361 -21.04 -7.41 -35.05
C LYS A 361 -20.18 -7.13 -33.83
N GLU A 362 -20.50 -6.12 -33.03
CA GLU A 362 -19.70 -5.74 -31.85
C GLU A 362 -19.73 -6.85 -30.78
N LEU A 363 -20.91 -7.42 -30.49
CA LEU A 363 -21.04 -8.52 -29.54
C LEU A 363 -20.33 -9.79 -30.01
N LYS A 364 -20.33 -10.09 -31.31
CA LYS A 364 -19.56 -11.19 -31.89
C LYS A 364 -18.05 -10.99 -31.74
N VAL A 365 -17.55 -9.77 -31.98
CA VAL A 365 -16.13 -9.44 -31.76
C VAL A 365 -15.73 -9.64 -30.29
N MET A 366 -16.65 -9.42 -29.36
CA MET A 366 -16.46 -9.64 -27.93
C MET A 366 -16.67 -11.10 -27.50
N GLY A 367 -16.98 -12.02 -28.42
CA GLY A 367 -17.18 -13.45 -28.11
C GLY A 367 -18.48 -13.75 -27.39
N VAL A 368 -19.45 -12.83 -27.41
CA VAL A 368 -20.78 -13.03 -26.79
C VAL A 368 -21.72 -13.82 -27.70
N LYS A 369 -21.60 -13.63 -29.02
CA LYS A 369 -22.46 -14.22 -30.05
C LYS A 369 -21.67 -15.01 -31.09
#